data_AF-A0A645B8F1-F1
#
_entry.id   AF-A0A645B8F1-F1
#
_cell.length_a   1.000
_cell.length_b   1.000
_cell.length_c   1.000
_cell.angle_alpha   90.00
_cell.angle_beta   90.00
_cell.angle_gamma   90.00
#
_symmetry.space_group_name_H-M   'P 1'
#
loop_
_entity.id
_entity.type
_entity.pdbx_description
1 polymer ?
#
loop_
_entity_poly.entity_id
_entity_poly.type
_entity_poly.pdbx_seq_one_letter_code
_entity_poly.pdbx_strand_id
1 'polypeptide(L)'
;MENLAQVAGRCNRHGEDSRPHPVYLIDCGEEDLAKLTEIAKAGVCCNGALRTANEKGLDPLGPEVVELYYNNRYGDSWIRDRMPYPVSRENHPSLPENTNLLELLSFNNPGRRGAEHRKDSRIRPLAQSFATAGELFEAIESPAAPVLVPYGAGKALIARLERETDPKTVMALLRRAQQYSVNLFLQQKGEAGGQGGLAGALRLLPCGALALDERCYNEVSGVSLRGGSMETLLL
;
A
#
# COMPACT_ATOMS: atom_id res chain seq x y z
N MET A 1 9.57 10.46 16.63
CA MET A 1 9.33 11.62 17.50
C MET A 1 7.89 11.70 18.01
N GLU A 2 6.88 11.64 17.15
CA GLU A 2 5.46 11.70 17.56
C GLU A 2 5.08 10.59 18.55
N ASN A 3 5.42 9.34 18.23
CA ASN A 3 5.19 8.20 19.13
C ASN A 3 5.87 8.41 20.50
N LEU A 4 7.10 8.93 20.51
CA LEU A 4 7.83 9.24 21.74
C LEU A 4 7.11 10.32 22.56
N ALA A 5 6.70 11.42 21.92
CA ALA A 5 5.96 12.50 22.58
C ALA A 5 4.61 12.03 23.12
N GLN A 6 3.89 11.20 22.36
CA GLN A 6 2.62 10.61 22.80
C GLN A 6 2.80 9.71 24.02
N VAL A 7 3.81 8.82 24.00
CA VAL A 7 4.10 7.93 25.13
C VAL A 7 4.50 8.75 26.36
N ALA A 8 5.43 9.70 26.20
CA ALA A 8 5.87 10.58 27.29
C ALA A 8 4.70 11.38 27.90
N GLY A 9 3.80 11.89 27.07
CA GLY A 9 2.61 12.62 27.51
C GLY A 9 1.56 11.75 28.23
N ARG A 10 1.66 10.42 28.17
CA ARG A 10 0.79 9.50 28.91
C ARG A 10 1.32 9.17 30.30
N CYS A 11 2.62 9.30 30.53
CA CYS A 11 3.26 8.90 31.79
C CYS A 11 2.89 9.79 32.99
N ASN A 12 2.55 11.07 32.78
CA ASN A 12 2.11 11.98 33.87
C ASN A 12 1.12 13.05 33.36
N ARG A 13 0.06 12.60 32.69
CA ARG A 13 -0.90 13.47 31.98
C ARG A 13 -1.58 14.53 32.87
N HIS A 14 -1.81 14.21 34.14
CA HIS A 14 -2.52 15.07 35.09
C HIS A 14 -1.58 15.83 36.04
N GLY A 15 -0.26 15.62 35.94
CA GLY A 15 0.71 16.25 36.84
C GLY A 15 0.51 15.87 38.32
N GLU A 16 -0.18 14.75 38.58
CA GLU A 16 -0.49 14.29 39.94
C GLU A 16 0.77 13.85 40.69
N ASP A 17 1.78 13.39 39.97
CA ASP A 17 3.11 13.17 40.52
C ASP A 17 4.02 14.35 40.18
N SER A 18 4.74 14.84 41.20
CA SER A 18 5.74 15.90 41.05
C SER A 18 7.04 15.39 40.41
N ARG A 19 7.19 14.07 40.28
CA ARG A 19 8.39 13.44 39.69
C ARG A 19 8.21 13.12 38.21
N PRO A 20 9.23 13.38 37.38
CA PRO A 20 9.27 12.85 36.02
C PRO A 20 9.25 11.33 36.04
N HIS A 21 8.44 10.74 35.15
CA HIS A 21 8.41 9.30 34.94
C HIS A 21 9.34 8.94 33.78
N PRO A 22 10.16 7.89 33.92
CA PRO A 22 11.08 7.50 32.86
C PRO A 22 10.32 6.95 31.65
N VAL A 23 10.76 7.36 30.46
CA VAL A 23 10.33 6.79 29.18
C VAL A 23 11.51 6.06 28.58
N TYR A 24 11.33 4.78 28.26
CA TYR A 24 12.36 3.95 27.68
C TYR A 24 12.17 3.87 26.17
N LEU A 25 13.23 4.18 25.43
CA LEU A 25 13.33 3.89 24.00
C LEU A 25 14.11 2.59 23.84
N ILE A 26 13.49 1.58 23.26
CA ILE A 26 14.09 0.25 23.07
C ILE A 26 14.33 0.05 21.59
N ASP A 27 15.57 -0.28 21.22
CA ASP A 27 15.94 -0.67 19.87
C ASP A 27 15.84 -2.20 19.75
N CYS A 28 14.91 -2.68 18.92
CA CYS A 28 14.63 -4.09 18.74
C CYS A 28 15.44 -4.62 17.55
N GLY A 29 16.65 -5.13 17.80
CA GLY A 29 17.57 -5.57 16.74
C GLY A 29 17.09 -6.75 15.87
N GLU A 30 16.03 -7.45 16.27
CA GLU A 30 15.43 -8.55 15.50
C GLU A 30 14.34 -8.08 14.51
N GLU A 31 13.98 -6.80 14.49
CA GLU A 31 12.92 -6.28 13.62
C GLU A 31 13.42 -6.04 12.18
N ASP A 32 12.90 -6.81 11.23
CA ASP A 32 13.16 -6.58 9.80
C ASP A 32 12.25 -5.49 9.23
N LEU A 33 12.80 -4.27 9.14
CA LEU A 33 12.13 -3.11 8.56
C LEU A 33 12.35 -2.98 7.04
N ALA A 34 12.88 -3.99 6.33
CA ALA A 34 13.18 -3.90 4.90
C ALA A 34 11.97 -3.50 4.04
N LYS A 35 10.75 -3.88 4.48
CA LYS A 35 9.48 -3.53 3.82
C LYS A 35 8.79 -2.29 4.42
N LEU A 36 9.33 -1.73 5.50
CA LEU A 36 8.78 -0.62 6.26
C LEU A 36 9.73 0.59 6.20
N THR A 37 10.15 0.95 4.99
CA THR A 37 11.17 1.98 4.75
C THR A 37 10.85 3.33 5.39
N GLU A 38 9.58 3.71 5.45
CA GLU A 38 9.16 4.95 6.09
C GLU A 38 9.43 4.94 7.60
N ILE A 39 9.21 3.81 8.26
CA ILE A 39 9.47 3.59 9.69
C ILE A 39 10.98 3.57 9.93
N ALA A 40 11.73 2.85 9.10
CA ALA A 40 13.19 2.82 9.19
C ALA A 40 13.80 4.23 9.09
N LYS A 41 13.35 5.03 8.11
CA LYS A 41 13.78 6.43 7.96
C LYS A 41 13.33 7.30 9.14
N ALA A 42 12.11 7.10 9.66
CA ALA A 42 11.65 7.78 10.88
C ALA A 42 12.61 7.52 12.06
N GLY A 43 13.01 6.27 12.25
CA GLY A 43 13.93 5.83 13.29
C GLY A 43 15.29 6.52 13.17
N VAL A 44 15.88 6.51 11.97
CA VAL A 44 17.17 7.20 11.71
C VAL A 44 17.09 8.70 12.03
N CYS A 45 16.05 9.40 11.56
CA CYS A 45 15.87 10.82 11.85
C CYS A 45 15.65 11.09 13.34
N CYS A 46 14.88 10.22 14.03
CA CYS A 46 14.61 10.33 15.46
C CYS A 46 15.91 10.14 16.27
N ASN A 47 16.67 9.09 15.98
CA ASN A 47 17.94 8.81 16.65
C ASN A 47 18.96 9.93 16.42
N GLY A 48 19.01 10.49 15.21
CA GLY A 48 19.83 11.67 14.90
C GLY A 48 19.46 12.88 15.75
N ALA A 49 18.16 13.20 15.84
CA ALA A 49 17.68 14.32 16.65
C ALA A 49 17.94 14.12 18.15
N LEU A 50 17.70 12.92 18.68
CA LEU A 50 17.97 12.58 20.08
C LEU A 50 19.46 12.63 20.42
N ARG A 51 20.34 12.19 19.50
CA ARG A 51 21.78 12.31 19.68
C ARG A 51 22.21 13.77 19.80
N THR A 52 21.72 14.63 18.90
CA THR A 52 21.99 16.07 18.97
C THR A 52 21.42 16.69 20.24
N ALA A 53 20.24 16.27 20.70
CA ALA A 53 19.67 16.72 21.96
C ALA A 53 20.60 16.40 23.13
N ASN A 54 21.11 15.16 23.19
CA ASN A 54 22.05 14.72 24.23
C ASN A 54 23.39 15.47 24.18
N GLU A 55 23.97 15.65 22.99
CA GLU A 55 25.23 16.38 22.79
C GLU A 55 25.14 17.85 23.23
N LYS A 56 23.97 18.48 23.01
CA LYS A 56 23.74 19.90 23.31
C LYS A 56 23.04 20.15 24.65
N GLY A 57 22.66 19.10 25.38
CA GLY A 57 21.89 19.22 26.62
C GLY A 57 20.49 19.82 26.44
N LEU A 58 19.87 19.58 25.28
CA LEU A 58 18.53 20.08 24.94
C LEU A 58 17.45 19.12 25.42
N ASP A 59 16.25 19.65 25.66
CA ASP A 59 15.05 18.84 25.87
C ASP A 59 14.77 17.99 24.61
N PRO A 60 14.76 16.65 24.69
CA PRO A 60 14.46 15.76 23.57
C PRO A 60 13.11 16.00 22.88
N LEU A 61 12.14 16.56 23.61
CA LEU A 61 10.82 16.93 23.10
C LEU A 61 10.64 18.45 22.95
N GLY A 62 11.71 19.21 23.16
CA GLY A 62 11.74 20.65 22.99
C GLY A 62 11.60 21.06 21.52
N PRO A 63 11.16 22.31 21.24
CA PRO A 63 10.91 22.79 19.89
C PRO A 63 12.08 22.60 18.93
N GLU A 64 13.30 22.84 19.39
CA GLU A 64 14.53 22.73 18.58
C GLU A 64 14.79 21.29 18.09
N VAL A 65 14.58 20.30 18.96
CA VAL A 65 14.83 18.89 18.64
C VAL A 65 13.70 18.34 17.75
N VAL A 66 12.46 18.77 18.03
CA VAL A 66 11.29 18.42 17.20
C VAL A 66 11.43 19.01 15.80
N GLU A 67 11.85 20.27 15.68
CA GLU A 67 12.13 20.92 14.39
C GLU A 67 13.24 20.20 13.64
N LEU A 68 14.36 19.87 14.30
CA LEU A 68 15.45 19.09 13.71
C LEU A 68 14.97 17.73 13.18
N TYR A 69 14.13 17.03 13.95
CA TYR A 69 13.54 15.77 13.51
C TYR A 69 12.73 15.93 12.23
N TYR A 70 11.80 16.90 12.18
CA TYR A 70 10.93 17.08 11.01
C TYR A 70 11.68 17.59 9.80
N ASN A 71 12.66 18.48 9.98
CA ASN A 71 13.53 18.95 8.90
C ASN A 71 14.34 17.78 8.30
N ASN A 72 14.90 16.90 9.15
CA ASN A 72 15.61 15.72 8.66
C ASN A 72 14.66 14.72 7.98
N ARG A 73 13.48 14.49 8.54
CA ARG A 73 12.50 13.54 8.01
C ARG A 73 11.92 13.97 6.66
N TYR A 74 11.46 15.20 6.56
CA TYR A 74 10.84 15.71 5.33
C TYR A 74 11.87 16.30 4.35
N GLY A 75 13.11 16.53 4.79
CA GLY A 75 14.25 16.82 3.92
C GLY A 75 14.84 15.57 3.24
N ASP A 76 14.59 14.38 3.78
CA ASP A 76 15.00 13.12 3.17
C ASP A 76 14.37 12.96 1.78
N SER A 77 15.18 12.71 0.75
CA SER A 77 14.72 12.65 -0.64
C SER A 77 13.68 11.56 -0.87
N TRP A 78 13.80 10.40 -0.23
CA TRP A 78 12.86 9.29 -0.40
C TRP A 78 11.46 9.63 0.11
N ILE A 79 11.38 10.40 1.21
CA ILE A 79 10.12 10.90 1.77
C ILE A 79 9.61 12.04 0.89
N ARG A 80 10.44 13.06 0.69
CA ARG A 80 10.09 14.28 -0.05
C ARG A 80 9.55 13.99 -1.45
N ASP A 81 10.19 13.08 -2.17
CA ASP A 81 9.80 12.74 -3.55
C ASP A 81 8.48 11.95 -3.60
N ARG A 82 8.01 11.39 -2.47
CA ARG A 82 6.71 10.72 -2.33
C ARG A 82 5.60 11.60 -1.76
N MET A 83 5.92 12.70 -1.08
CA MET A 83 4.91 13.62 -0.50
C MET A 83 3.91 14.20 -1.52
N PRO A 84 4.26 14.40 -2.81
CA PRO A 84 3.26 14.78 -3.82
C PRO A 84 2.26 13.66 -4.14
N TYR A 85 2.50 12.43 -3.69
CA TYR A 85 1.79 11.20 -4.04
C TYR A 85 1.82 10.93 -5.55
N PRO A 86 3.00 10.59 -6.11
CA PRO A 86 3.14 10.30 -7.53
C PRO A 86 2.32 9.08 -7.93
N VAL A 87 1.64 9.16 -9.08
CA VAL A 87 0.82 8.07 -9.62
C VAL A 87 1.63 7.27 -10.63
N SER A 88 1.67 5.94 -10.47
CA SER A 88 2.38 5.06 -11.39
C SER A 88 1.69 5.02 -12.76
N ARG A 89 2.45 5.28 -13.82
CA ARG A 89 1.98 5.13 -15.21
C ARG A 89 1.80 3.67 -15.62
N GLU A 90 2.40 2.71 -14.89
CA GLU A 90 2.20 1.28 -15.16
C GLU A 90 0.71 0.91 -15.03
N ASN A 91 0.04 1.48 -14.03
CA ASN A 91 -1.39 1.24 -13.78
C ASN A 91 -2.28 2.21 -14.58
N HIS A 92 -1.73 3.37 -14.98
CA HIS A 92 -2.49 4.44 -15.64
C HIS A 92 -1.74 5.05 -16.83
N PRO A 93 -1.57 4.31 -17.94
CA PRO A 93 -0.72 4.71 -19.06
C PRO A 93 -1.20 5.97 -19.79
N SER A 94 -2.50 6.27 -19.71
CA SER A 94 -3.14 7.45 -20.28
C SER A 94 -2.86 8.75 -19.51
N LEU A 95 -2.29 8.68 -18.31
CA LEU A 95 -1.96 9.88 -17.53
C LEU A 95 -0.68 10.56 -18.03
N PRO A 96 -0.60 11.89 -17.91
CA PRO A 96 0.64 12.63 -18.13
C PRO A 96 1.78 12.13 -17.24
N GLU A 97 3.02 12.33 -17.70
CA GLU A 97 4.21 12.12 -16.88
C GLU A 97 4.21 13.04 -15.65
N ASN A 98 4.71 12.51 -14.53
CA ASN A 98 4.76 13.19 -13.23
C ASN A 98 3.40 13.59 -12.65
N THR A 99 2.32 12.92 -13.07
CA THR A 99 1.01 13.05 -12.42
C THR A 99 1.13 12.64 -10.96
N ASN A 100 0.63 13.49 -10.06
CA ASN A 100 0.63 13.26 -8.63
C ASN A 100 -0.66 13.84 -8.01
N LEU A 101 -1.14 13.24 -6.93
CA LEU A 101 -2.44 13.59 -6.35
C LEU A 101 -2.44 15.02 -5.80
N LEU A 102 -1.31 15.49 -5.26
CA LEU A 102 -1.20 16.86 -4.73
C LEU A 102 -1.49 17.89 -5.82
N GLU A 103 -0.93 17.72 -7.03
CA GLU A 103 -1.14 18.63 -8.14
C GLU A 103 -2.59 18.56 -8.66
N LEU A 104 -3.17 17.36 -8.75
CA LEU A 104 -4.56 17.16 -9.18
C LEU A 104 -5.56 17.83 -8.23
N LEU A 105 -5.27 17.83 -6.93
CA LEU A 105 -6.10 18.40 -5.86
C LEU A 105 -5.77 19.86 -5.52
N SER A 106 -4.66 20.40 -6.02
CA SER A 106 -4.22 21.78 -5.76
C SER A 106 -4.51 22.69 -6.96
N PHE A 107 -3.48 23.12 -7.70
CA PHE A 107 -3.65 24.06 -8.81
C PHE A 107 -4.07 23.39 -10.12
N ASN A 108 -3.78 22.09 -10.26
CA ASN A 108 -3.98 21.33 -11.49
C ASN A 108 -3.49 22.10 -12.74
N ASN A 109 -2.25 22.59 -12.71
CA ASN A 109 -1.65 23.33 -13.81
C ASN A 109 -1.68 22.56 -15.14
N PRO A 110 -1.52 21.22 -15.20
CA PRO A 110 -1.74 20.47 -16.43
C PRO A 110 -3.15 20.63 -16.99
N GLY A 111 -4.18 20.53 -16.15
CA GLY A 111 -5.58 20.72 -16.57
C GLY A 111 -5.85 22.14 -17.05
N ARG A 112 -5.31 23.15 -16.36
CA ARG A 112 -5.46 24.57 -16.74
C ARG A 112 -4.80 24.87 -18.08
N ARG A 113 -3.56 24.46 -18.29
CA ARG A 113 -2.86 24.59 -19.58
C ARG A 113 -3.62 23.88 -20.69
N GLY A 114 -4.18 22.70 -20.43
CA GLY A 114 -5.00 21.97 -21.39
C GLY A 114 -6.33 22.66 -21.75
N ALA A 115 -6.92 23.44 -20.83
CA ALA A 115 -8.08 24.26 -21.11
C ALA A 115 -7.72 25.51 -21.93
N GLU A 116 -6.62 26.18 -21.57
CA GLU A 116 -6.08 27.34 -22.30
C GLU A 116 -5.75 26.99 -23.75
N HIS A 117 -5.03 25.87 -23.97
CA HIS A 117 -4.69 25.38 -25.31
C HIS A 117 -5.93 25.08 -26.16
N ARG A 118 -7.01 24.59 -25.54
CA ARG A 118 -8.29 24.31 -26.23
C ARG A 118 -9.18 25.54 -26.40
N LYS A 119 -8.73 26.72 -25.94
CA LYS A 119 -9.52 27.95 -25.90
C LYS A 119 -10.88 27.74 -25.22
N ASP A 120 -10.91 26.89 -24.20
CA ASP A 120 -12.13 26.63 -23.42
C ASP A 120 -12.45 27.86 -22.57
N SER A 121 -13.43 28.65 -23.01
CA SER A 121 -13.84 29.92 -22.37
C SER A 121 -14.76 29.74 -21.17
N ARG A 122 -15.04 28.49 -20.77
CA ARG A 122 -15.88 28.22 -19.59
C ARG A 122 -15.17 28.69 -18.33
N ILE A 123 -15.81 29.60 -17.61
CA ILE A 123 -15.40 29.99 -16.26
C ILE A 123 -15.60 28.77 -15.35
N ARG A 124 -14.50 28.20 -14.85
CA ARG A 124 -14.54 27.15 -13.85
C ARG A 124 -14.13 27.74 -12.50
N PRO A 125 -15.00 27.72 -11.48
CA PRO A 125 -14.64 28.21 -10.14
C PRO A 125 -13.54 27.35 -9.49
N LEU A 126 -13.39 26.10 -9.94
CA LEU A 126 -12.42 25.13 -9.47
C LEU A 126 -11.70 24.49 -10.66
N ALA A 127 -10.39 24.34 -10.53
CA ALA A 127 -9.53 23.72 -11.54
C ALA A 127 -9.13 22.29 -11.19
N GLN A 128 -9.39 21.85 -9.97
CA GLN A 128 -9.00 20.55 -9.42
C GLN A 128 -9.70 19.39 -10.16
N SER A 129 -8.97 18.29 -10.34
CA SER A 129 -9.50 17.08 -10.96
C SER A 129 -9.96 16.09 -9.89
N PHE A 130 -10.97 16.45 -9.09
CA PHE A 130 -11.44 15.62 -7.97
C PHE A 130 -11.87 14.21 -8.40
N ALA A 131 -12.57 14.08 -9.53
CA ALA A 131 -13.00 12.77 -10.04
C ALA A 131 -11.80 11.88 -10.35
N THR A 132 -10.83 12.38 -11.13
CA THR A 132 -9.60 11.65 -11.45
C THR A 132 -8.77 11.37 -10.20
N ALA A 133 -8.63 12.34 -9.28
CA ALA A 133 -7.91 12.11 -8.03
C ALA A 133 -8.58 11.02 -7.17
N GLY A 134 -9.92 10.98 -7.12
CA GLY A 134 -10.68 9.95 -6.41
C GLY A 134 -10.57 8.57 -7.07
N GLU A 135 -10.50 8.50 -8.40
CA GLU A 135 -10.27 7.25 -9.13
C GLU A 135 -8.84 6.70 -8.95
N LEU A 136 -7.85 7.59 -8.79
CA LEU A 136 -6.45 7.22 -8.63
C LEU A 136 -6.03 7.03 -7.17
N PHE A 137 -6.83 7.52 -6.22
CA PHE A 137 -6.50 7.45 -4.82
C PHE A 137 -6.77 6.05 -4.27
N GLU A 138 -5.72 5.46 -3.72
CA GLU A 138 -5.80 4.21 -2.96
C GLU A 138 -5.44 4.50 -1.51
N ALA A 139 -6.38 4.30 -0.58
CA ALA A 139 -6.13 4.48 0.85
C ALA A 139 -5.08 3.47 1.37
N ILE A 140 -5.04 2.28 0.75
CA ILE A 140 -4.06 1.23 0.98
C ILE A 140 -3.71 0.67 -0.42
N GLU A 141 -2.48 0.86 -0.87
CA GLU A 141 -1.98 0.19 -2.07
C GLU A 141 -2.01 -1.33 -1.82
N SER A 142 -2.99 -2.01 -2.40
CA SER A 142 -3.11 -3.46 -2.29
C SER A 142 -2.80 -4.08 -3.65
N PRO A 143 -1.61 -4.67 -3.85
CA PRO A 143 -1.32 -5.46 -5.04
C PRO A 143 -2.08 -6.81 -5.04
N ALA A 144 -3.05 -6.97 -4.13
CA ALA A 144 -3.86 -8.16 -4.05
C ALA A 144 -4.96 -8.11 -5.12
N ALA A 145 -4.88 -9.01 -6.09
CA ALA A 145 -5.92 -9.18 -7.08
C ALA A 145 -6.92 -10.25 -6.62
N PRO A 146 -8.23 -10.06 -6.88
CA PRO A 146 -9.22 -11.10 -6.65
C PRO A 146 -8.99 -12.25 -7.64
N VAL A 147 -8.79 -13.45 -7.10
CA VAL A 147 -8.58 -14.68 -7.87
C VAL A 147 -9.67 -15.68 -7.51
N LEU A 148 -10.35 -16.20 -8.52
CA LEU A 148 -11.31 -17.29 -8.36
C LEU A 148 -10.59 -18.58 -8.00
N VAL A 149 -11.02 -19.24 -6.93
CA VAL A 149 -10.46 -20.52 -6.49
C VAL A 149 -11.42 -21.67 -6.78
N PRO A 150 -10.92 -22.88 -7.10
CA PRO A 150 -11.75 -24.04 -7.39
C PRO A 150 -12.30 -24.69 -6.10
N TYR A 151 -12.87 -23.88 -5.20
CA TYR A 151 -13.51 -24.34 -3.97
C TYR A 151 -15.01 -24.55 -4.17
N GLY A 152 -15.55 -25.72 -3.82
CA GLY A 152 -16.98 -26.01 -3.92
C GLY A 152 -17.56 -25.69 -5.30
N ALA A 153 -18.59 -24.84 -5.37
CA ALA A 153 -19.18 -24.45 -6.66
C ALA A 153 -18.27 -23.52 -7.50
N GLY A 154 -17.21 -22.97 -6.92
CA GLY A 154 -16.20 -22.16 -7.61
C GLY A 154 -15.59 -22.89 -8.80
N LYS A 155 -15.30 -24.19 -8.68
CA LYS A 155 -14.78 -25.02 -9.78
C LYS A 155 -15.71 -25.03 -11.00
N ALA A 156 -17.00 -25.25 -10.76
CA ALA A 156 -18.01 -25.26 -11.83
C ALA A 156 -18.23 -23.86 -12.43
N LEU A 157 -18.16 -22.81 -11.60
CA LEU A 157 -18.29 -21.43 -12.05
C LEU A 157 -17.10 -20.99 -12.92
N ILE A 158 -15.88 -21.35 -12.56
CA ILE A 158 -14.67 -21.11 -13.36
C ILE A 158 -14.81 -21.80 -14.72
N ALA A 159 -15.12 -23.09 -14.74
CA ALA A 159 -15.28 -23.86 -15.99
C ALA A 159 -16.39 -23.30 -16.90
N ARG A 160 -17.45 -22.72 -16.31
CA ARG A 160 -18.53 -22.07 -17.07
C ARG A 160 -18.08 -20.71 -17.61
N LEU A 161 -17.38 -19.90 -16.81
CA LEU A 161 -16.83 -18.60 -17.22
C LEU A 161 -15.77 -18.73 -18.32
N GLU A 162 -15.09 -19.87 -18.42
CA GLU A 162 -14.16 -20.18 -19.52
C GLU A 162 -14.83 -20.31 -20.88
N ARG A 163 -16.10 -20.72 -20.92
CA ARG A 163 -16.82 -21.06 -22.16
C ARG A 163 -17.93 -20.08 -22.50
N GLU A 164 -18.38 -19.30 -21.53
CA GLU A 164 -19.47 -18.35 -21.69
C GLU A 164 -19.02 -17.10 -22.43
N THR A 165 -19.77 -16.71 -23.46
CA THR A 165 -19.48 -15.53 -24.29
C THR A 165 -20.58 -14.48 -24.21
N ASP A 166 -21.78 -14.82 -23.72
CA ASP A 166 -22.86 -13.85 -23.56
C ASP A 166 -22.58 -12.88 -22.39
N PRO A 167 -22.46 -11.56 -22.63
CA PRO A 167 -22.09 -10.60 -21.58
C PRO A 167 -23.05 -10.57 -20.39
N LYS A 168 -24.36 -10.76 -20.62
CA LYS A 168 -25.34 -10.77 -19.53
C LYS A 168 -25.15 -11.98 -18.62
N THR A 169 -24.92 -13.14 -19.22
CA THR A 169 -24.68 -14.38 -18.49
C THR A 169 -23.32 -14.36 -17.77
N VAL A 170 -22.27 -13.84 -18.41
CA VAL A 170 -20.96 -13.60 -17.77
C VAL A 170 -21.11 -12.75 -16.52
N MET A 171 -21.82 -11.62 -16.58
CA MET A 171 -22.04 -10.76 -15.40
C MET A 171 -22.77 -11.49 -14.27
N ALA A 172 -23.81 -12.27 -14.58
CA ALA A 172 -24.53 -13.05 -13.58
C ALA A 172 -23.65 -14.13 -12.94
N LEU A 173 -22.79 -14.78 -13.73
CA LEU A 173 -21.82 -15.77 -13.25
C LEU A 173 -20.74 -15.15 -12.38
N LEU A 174 -20.18 -14.00 -12.77
CA LEU A 174 -19.19 -13.28 -11.97
C LEU A 174 -19.74 -12.88 -10.60
N ARG A 175 -20.98 -12.38 -10.53
CA ARG A 175 -21.65 -12.08 -9.26
C ARG A 175 -21.75 -13.29 -8.35
N ARG A 176 -22.04 -14.47 -8.89
CA ARG A 176 -22.09 -15.72 -8.12
C ARG A 176 -20.70 -16.21 -7.72
N ALA A 177 -19.70 -15.97 -8.56
CA ALA A 177 -18.32 -16.40 -8.38
C ALA A 177 -17.56 -15.57 -7.34
N GLN A 178 -18.00 -14.35 -7.02
CA GLN A 178 -17.35 -13.47 -6.03
C GLN A 178 -17.12 -14.14 -4.67
N GLN A 179 -18.06 -14.94 -4.17
CA GLN A 179 -17.92 -15.67 -2.89
C GLN A 179 -16.85 -16.78 -2.93
N TYR A 180 -16.38 -17.15 -4.13
CA TYR A 180 -15.31 -18.13 -4.37
C TYR A 180 -14.03 -17.42 -4.83
N SER A 181 -13.87 -16.14 -4.49
CA SER A 181 -12.64 -15.39 -4.75
C SER A 181 -11.84 -15.17 -3.47
N VAL A 182 -10.52 -15.19 -3.60
CA VAL A 182 -9.59 -14.75 -2.55
C VAL A 182 -8.65 -13.70 -3.12
N ASN A 183 -8.23 -12.75 -2.30
CA ASN A 183 -7.29 -11.72 -2.71
C ASN A 183 -5.86 -12.27 -2.60
N LEU A 184 -5.14 -12.34 -3.73
CA LEU A 184 -3.76 -12.81 -3.79
C LEU A 184 -2.83 -11.67 -4.17
N PHE A 185 -1.79 -11.43 -3.37
CA PHE A 185 -0.73 -10.48 -3.67
C PHE A 185 0.10 -11.01 -4.87
N LEU A 186 -0.13 -10.44 -6.06
CA LEU A 186 0.47 -10.93 -7.30
C LEU A 186 1.96 -10.58 -7.42
N GLN A 187 2.43 -9.59 -6.65
CA GLN A 187 3.82 -9.17 -6.63
C GLN A 187 4.54 -9.70 -5.38
N GLN A 188 5.10 -10.90 -5.46
CA GLN A 188 6.37 -11.20 -4.78
C GLN A 188 7.46 -11.26 -5.84
N LYS A 189 7.92 -10.09 -6.30
CA LYS A 189 9.21 -9.99 -7.00
C LYS A 189 10.31 -9.89 -5.93
N GLY A 190 11.20 -10.88 -5.92
CA GLY A 190 12.29 -11.06 -4.97
C GLY A 190 12.05 -12.35 -4.19
N GLU A 191 12.57 -13.50 -4.61
CA GLU A 191 14.01 -13.76 -4.68
C GLU A 191 14.43 -14.28 -6.06
N ALA A 192 15.47 -13.66 -6.62
CA ALA A 192 16.20 -14.18 -7.76
C ALA A 192 16.84 -15.52 -7.35
N GLY A 193 16.26 -16.64 -7.79
CA GLY A 193 16.86 -17.96 -7.63
C GLY A 193 15.90 -19.14 -7.48
N GLY A 194 14.60 -18.92 -7.22
CA GLY A 194 13.65 -20.01 -7.02
C GLY A 194 12.61 -20.10 -8.13
N GLN A 195 12.58 -21.19 -8.88
CA GLN A 195 11.41 -21.55 -9.70
C GLN A 195 10.17 -21.67 -8.77
N GLY A 196 9.22 -20.72 -8.86
CA GLY A 196 8.01 -20.79 -8.04
C GLY A 196 7.19 -19.50 -7.97
N GLY A 197 7.04 -18.79 -9.10
CA GLY A 197 6.20 -17.58 -9.15
C GLY A 197 4.72 -17.91 -9.40
N LEU A 198 3.82 -17.05 -8.89
CA LEU A 198 2.36 -17.05 -9.17
C LEU A 198 2.00 -17.09 -10.67
N ALA A 199 2.94 -16.70 -11.56
CA ALA A 199 2.73 -16.65 -12.99
C ALA A 199 2.34 -18.00 -13.63
N GLY A 200 2.71 -19.13 -13.01
CA GLY A 200 2.29 -20.46 -13.46
C GLY A 200 1.03 -21.01 -12.77
N ALA A 201 0.56 -20.34 -11.72
CA ALA A 201 -0.57 -20.78 -10.89
C ALA A 201 -1.89 -20.08 -11.27
N LEU A 202 -1.85 -19.03 -12.08
CA LEU A 202 -3.03 -18.24 -12.45
C LEU A 202 -3.35 -18.36 -13.94
N ARG A 203 -4.64 -18.43 -14.25
CA ARG A 203 -5.19 -18.49 -15.60
C ARG A 203 -6.09 -17.29 -15.83
N LEU A 204 -5.84 -16.53 -16.89
CA LEU A 204 -6.72 -15.44 -17.31
C LEU A 204 -7.88 -16.02 -18.11
N LEU A 205 -9.11 -15.84 -17.61
CA LEU A 205 -10.32 -16.27 -18.29
C LEU A 205 -10.68 -15.29 -19.42
N PRO A 206 -11.44 -15.72 -20.46
CA PRO A 206 -11.87 -14.85 -21.55
C PRO A 206 -12.66 -13.62 -21.10
N CYS A 207 -13.34 -13.70 -19.95
CA CYS A 207 -14.07 -12.60 -19.33
C CYS A 207 -13.17 -11.60 -18.57
N GLY A 208 -11.85 -11.81 -18.54
CA GLY A 208 -10.88 -10.97 -17.84
C GLY A 208 -10.66 -11.32 -16.36
N ALA A 209 -11.41 -12.29 -15.81
CA ALA A 209 -11.21 -12.76 -14.44
C ALA A 209 -9.96 -13.66 -14.31
N LEU A 210 -9.29 -13.61 -13.16
CA LEU A 210 -8.20 -14.52 -12.83
C LEU A 210 -8.75 -15.75 -12.10
N ALA A 211 -8.31 -16.94 -12.50
CA ALA A 211 -8.63 -18.20 -11.83
C ALA A 211 -7.36 -18.94 -11.42
N LEU A 212 -7.35 -19.50 -10.22
CA LEU A 212 -6.27 -20.34 -9.73
C LEU A 212 -6.31 -21.71 -10.44
N ASP A 213 -5.15 -22.21 -10.86
CA ASP A 213 -5.01 -23.58 -11.35
C ASP A 213 -5.36 -24.55 -10.21
N GLU A 214 -6.10 -25.61 -10.55
CA GLU A 214 -6.53 -26.61 -9.58
C GLU A 214 -5.36 -27.28 -8.87
N ARG A 215 -4.20 -27.40 -9.52
CA ARG A 215 -2.98 -27.95 -8.93
C ARG A 215 -2.42 -27.10 -7.78
N CYS A 216 -2.80 -25.84 -7.71
CA CYS A 216 -2.36 -24.89 -6.68
C CYS A 216 -3.42 -24.71 -5.58
N TYR A 217 -4.46 -25.54 -5.55
CA TYR A 217 -5.53 -25.48 -4.56
C TYR A 217 -5.66 -26.80 -3.80
N ASN A 218 -5.69 -26.72 -2.48
CA ASN A 218 -5.93 -27.85 -1.57
C ASN A 218 -7.18 -27.54 -0.73
N GLU A 219 -8.06 -28.52 -0.53
CA GLU A 219 -9.32 -28.31 0.22
C GLU A 219 -9.09 -28.04 1.72
N VAL A 220 -7.95 -28.46 2.27
CA VAL A 220 -7.59 -28.30 3.69
C VAL A 220 -6.74 -27.06 3.91
N SER A 221 -5.68 -26.87 3.11
CA SER A 221 -4.73 -25.76 3.28
C SER A 221 -5.02 -24.53 2.40
N GLY A 222 -5.95 -24.63 1.45
CA GLY A 222 -6.31 -23.55 0.53
C GLY A 222 -5.27 -23.33 -0.57
N VAL A 223 -4.94 -22.07 -0.85
CA VAL A 223 -4.02 -21.69 -1.94
C VAL A 223 -2.58 -22.08 -1.60
N SER A 224 -1.98 -22.94 -2.41
CA SER A 224 -0.64 -23.48 -2.23
C SER A 224 0.24 -23.11 -3.43
N LEU A 225 1.14 -22.14 -3.23
CA LEU A 225 2.03 -21.59 -4.27
C LEU A 225 3.38 -22.31 -4.36
N ARG A 226 3.69 -23.16 -3.38
CA ARG A 226 4.84 -24.07 -3.38
C ARG A 226 4.30 -25.49 -3.44
N GLY A 227 4.81 -26.31 -4.34
CA GLY A 227 4.55 -27.76 -4.37
C GLY A 227 5.20 -28.48 -3.17
N GLY A 228 4.85 -28.09 -1.95
CA GLY A 228 5.28 -28.74 -0.72
C GLY A 228 4.29 -29.83 -0.33
N SER A 229 4.72 -31.08 -0.36
CA SER A 229 4.04 -32.20 0.28
C SER A 229 3.87 -31.92 1.77
N MET A 230 2.64 -31.95 2.28
CA MET A 230 2.37 -31.96 3.72
C MET A 230 2.33 -33.41 4.20
N GLU A 231 3.29 -33.80 5.03
CA GLU A 231 3.11 -34.95 5.92
C GLU A 231 2.08 -34.57 6.98
N THR A 232 0.98 -35.33 7.03
CA THR A 232 -0.04 -35.17 8.07
C THR A 232 0.50 -35.76 9.37
N LEU A 233 0.88 -34.91 10.33
CA LEU A 233 1.05 -35.35 11.71
C LEU A 233 -0.35 -35.44 12.34
N LEU A 234 -0.88 -36.65 12.41
CA LEU A 234 -1.98 -36.98 13.32
C LEU A 234 -1.42 -36.98 14.75
N LEU A 235 -1.94 -36.09 15.60
CA LEU A 235 -1.81 -36.18 17.06
C LEU A 235 -2.79 -37.22 17.60
#